data_AF-A0A326RN38-F1
#
_entry.id   AF-A0A326RN38-F1
#
_cell.length_a   1.000
_cell.length_b   1.000
_cell.length_c   1.000
_cell.angle_alpha   90.00
_cell.angle_beta   90.00
_cell.angle_gamma   90.00
#
_symmetry.space_group_name_H-M   'P 1'
#
loop_
_entity.id
_entity.type
_entity.pdbx_description
1 polymer ?
#
loop_
_entity_poly.entity_id
_entity_poly.type
_entity_poly.pdbx_seq_one_letter_code
_entity_poly.pdbx_strand_id
1 'polypeptide(L)'
;MGEKKCPNCGKWSKWTQDLQDVCEHCGNELSLKEKENIKRMESHIQDREENWMFYIKASDPSWLVYLKKTGNFFYTIFMAIISFILWLVAAFPG
;
A
#
# COMPACT_ATOMS: atom_id res chain seq x y z
N MET A 1 25.78 -10.85 0.56
CA MET A 1 26.11 -9.78 -0.41
C MET A 1 25.67 -10.27 -1.77
N GLY A 2 24.75 -9.57 -2.43
CA GLY A 2 24.25 -9.96 -3.74
C GLY A 2 24.97 -9.19 -4.85
N GLU A 3 24.81 -9.66 -6.08
CA GLU A 3 25.15 -8.89 -7.27
C GLU A 3 23.85 -8.64 -8.04
N LYS A 4 23.67 -7.42 -8.56
CA LYS A 4 22.50 -7.05 -9.37
C LYS A 4 23.01 -6.52 -10.70
N LYS A 5 22.40 -6.98 -11.79
CA LYS A 5 22.70 -6.50 -13.13
C LYS A 5 22.14 -5.09 -13.30
N CYS A 6 23.00 -4.13 -13.65
CA CYS A 6 22.57 -2.76 -13.90
C CYS A 6 21.67 -2.70 -15.14
N PRO A 7 20.47 -2.08 -15.05
CA PRO A 7 19.56 -1.95 -16.19
C PRO A 7 20.08 -1.02 -17.29
N ASN A 8 21.05 -0.14 -16.99
CA ASN A 8 21.58 0.84 -17.95
C ASN A 8 22.83 0.33 -18.70
N CYS A 9 23.83 -0.20 -17.99
CA CYS A 9 25.10 -0.64 -18.62
C CYS A 9 25.18 -2.17 -18.84
N GLY A 10 24.24 -2.94 -18.31
CA GLY A 10 24.18 -4.40 -18.47
C GLY A 10 25.27 -5.19 -17.73
N LYS A 11 26.13 -4.52 -16.95
CA LYS A 11 27.17 -5.16 -16.13
C LYS A 11 26.63 -5.50 -14.74
N TRP A 12 27.18 -6.54 -14.12
CA TRP A 12 26.90 -6.89 -12.73
C TRP A 12 27.67 -5.94 -11.83
N SER A 13 27.01 -5.40 -10.82
CA SER A 13 27.67 -4.66 -9.75
C SER A 13 27.19 -5.15 -8.40
N LYS A 14 28.02 -4.90 -7.38
CA LYS A 14 27.70 -5.25 -6.00
C LYS A 14 26.39 -4.59 -5.58
N TRP A 15 25.54 -5.37 -4.92
CA TRP A 15 24.23 -4.93 -4.46
C TRP A 15 24.06 -5.28 -2.99
N THR A 16 23.74 -4.26 -2.20
CA THR A 16 23.56 -4.32 -0.75
C THR A 16 22.09 -4.41 -0.33
N GLN A 17 21.18 -4.58 -1.30
CA GLN A 17 19.72 -4.52 -1.13
C GLN A 17 19.19 -3.11 -0.84
N ASP A 18 20.02 -2.07 -0.96
CA ASP A 18 19.54 -0.71 -0.93
C ASP A 18 18.92 -0.31 -2.27
N LEU A 19 17.89 0.53 -2.21
CA LEU A 19 17.25 1.15 -3.36
C LEU A 19 18.11 2.26 -3.94
N GLN A 20 18.99 2.87 -3.14
CA GLN A 20 19.88 3.96 -3.53
C GLN A 20 21.25 3.47 -4.02
N ASP A 21 21.49 2.16 -4.04
CA ASP A 21 22.73 1.60 -4.55
C ASP A 21 23.01 2.04 -5.99
N VAL A 22 24.24 2.49 -6.25
CA VAL A 22 24.71 2.93 -7.56
C VAL A 22 25.64 1.89 -8.18
N CYS A 23 25.61 1.80 -9.50
CA CYS A 23 26.47 0.88 -10.23
C CYS A 23 27.92 1.37 -10.23
N GLU A 24 28.84 0.51 -9.80
CA GLU A 24 30.29 0.79 -9.77
C GLU A 24 30.90 1.09 -11.15
N HIS A 25 30.22 0.72 -12.24
CA HIS A 25 30.73 0.89 -13.61
C HIS A 25 30.20 2.12 -14.34
N CYS A 26 28.97 2.56 -14.03
CA CYS A 26 28.32 3.64 -14.77
C CYS A 26 27.74 4.74 -13.88
N GLY A 27 27.83 4.61 -12.55
CA GLY A 27 27.35 5.59 -11.57
C GLY A 27 25.83 5.74 -11.48
N ASN A 28 25.06 4.99 -12.29
CA ASN A 28 23.60 5.05 -12.28
C ASN A 28 23.01 4.13 -11.20
N GLU A 29 21.84 4.51 -10.68
CA GLU A 29 21.13 3.72 -9.68
C GLU A 29 20.78 2.31 -10.21
N LEU A 30 21.06 1.29 -9.41
CA LEU A 30 20.80 -0.12 -9.72
C LEU A 30 19.31 -0.48 -9.68
N SER A 31 18.54 0.26 -8.88
CA SER A 31 17.17 -0.09 -8.52
C SER A 31 16.13 0.91 -9.07
N LEU A 32 16.42 1.61 -10.17
CA LEU A 32 15.50 2.58 -10.80
C LEU A 32 14.09 2.02 -11.01
N LYS A 33 14.00 0.85 -11.64
CA LYS A 33 12.71 0.17 -11.91
C LYS A 33 11.95 -0.18 -10.62
N GLU A 34 12.69 -0.47 -9.55
CA GLU A 34 12.12 -0.85 -8.27
C GLU A 34 11.61 0.38 -7.50
N LYS A 35 12.34 1.50 -7.54
CA LYS A 35 11.85 2.80 -7.08
C LYS A 35 10.59 3.25 -7.82
N GLU A 36 10.55 3.12 -9.14
CA GLU A 36 9.35 3.44 -9.92
C GLU A 36 8.15 2.58 -9.52
N ASN A 37 8.37 1.29 -9.29
CA ASN A 37 7.32 0.39 -8.82
C ASN A 37 6.83 0.75 -7.42
N ILE A 38 7.74 1.07 -6.49
CA ILE A 38 7.38 1.54 -5.14
C ILE A 38 6.57 2.82 -5.24
N LYS A 39 7.01 3.80 -6.04
CA LYS A 39 6.27 5.05 -6.24
C LYS A 39 4.87 4.83 -6.82
N ARG A 40 4.73 3.89 -7.76
CA ARG A 40 3.42 3.50 -8.31
C ARG A 40 2.54 2.83 -7.25
N MET A 41 3.12 1.95 -6.42
CA MET A 41 2.37 1.34 -5.31
C MET A 41 1.93 2.39 -4.29
N GLU A 42 2.79 3.33 -3.92
CA GLU A 42 2.47 4.43 -3.03
C GLU A 42 1.32 5.29 -3.57
N SER A 43 1.34 5.66 -4.86
CA SER A 43 0.23 6.40 -5.46
C SER A 43 -1.07 5.60 -5.45
N HIS A 44 -1.03 4.30 -5.72
CA HIS A 44 -2.22 3.45 -5.65
C HIS A 44 -2.76 3.27 -4.23
N ILE A 45 -1.89 3.25 -3.22
CA ILE A 45 -2.30 3.21 -1.81
C ILE A 45 -2.99 4.53 -1.45
N GLN A 46 -2.39 5.67 -1.81
CA GLN A 46 -2.98 6.99 -1.59
C GLN A 46 -4.34 7.13 -2.29
N ASP A 47 -4.44 6.77 -3.57
CA ASP A 47 -5.70 6.81 -4.31
C ASP A 47 -6.77 5.92 -3.65
N ARG A 48 -6.38 4.74 -3.17
CA ARG A 48 -7.31 3.83 -2.49
C ARG A 48 -7.78 4.40 -1.15
N GLU A 49 -6.87 4.99 -0.39
CA GLU A 49 -7.19 5.64 0.87
C GLU A 49 -8.12 6.83 0.64
N GLU A 50 -7.82 7.72 -0.31
CA GLU A 50 -8.64 8.90 -0.59
C GLU A 50 -10.03 8.58 -1.14
N ASN A 51 -10.17 7.47 -1.88
CA ASN A 51 -11.46 6.99 -2.39
C ASN A 51 -12.25 6.17 -1.36
N TRP A 52 -11.69 5.89 -0.18
CA TRP A 52 -12.42 5.19 0.87
C TRP A 52 -13.57 6.05 1.42
N MET A 53 -14.75 5.44 1.56
CA MET A 53 -15.99 6.14 1.96
C MET A 53 -15.87 6.92 3.27
N PHE A 54 -15.04 6.45 4.21
CA PHE A 54 -14.81 7.08 5.51
C PHE A 54 -13.46 7.80 5.61
N TYR A 55 -12.77 8.04 4.50
CA TYR A 55 -11.51 8.77 4.51
C TYR A 55 -11.72 10.21 4.98
N ILE A 56 -10.89 10.61 5.94
CA ILE A 56 -10.93 11.93 6.56
C ILE A 56 -9.91 12.80 5.83
N LYS A 57 -10.39 13.77 5.04
CA LYS A 57 -9.50 14.73 4.37
C LYS A 57 -9.12 15.83 5.36
N ALA A 58 -7.89 16.32 5.27
CA ALA A 58 -7.43 17.43 6.10
C ALA A 58 -8.23 18.73 5.85
N SER A 59 -8.92 18.84 4.72
CA SER A 59 -9.81 19.95 4.37
C SER A 59 -11.25 19.79 4.91
N ASP A 60 -11.59 18.65 5.52
CA ASP A 60 -12.94 18.42 6.04
C ASP A 60 -13.19 19.26 7.31
N PRO A 61 -14.36 19.90 7.45
CA PRO A 61 -14.73 20.61 8.67
C PRO A 61 -14.88 19.63 9.85
N SER A 62 -14.56 20.08 11.06
CA SER A 62 -14.44 19.22 12.24
C SER A 62 -15.68 18.36 12.51
N TRP A 63 -16.90 18.85 12.23
CA TRP A 63 -18.13 18.07 12.40
C TRP A 63 -18.23 16.88 11.42
N LEU A 64 -17.76 17.02 10.18
CA LEU A 64 -17.71 15.92 9.20
C LEU A 64 -16.70 14.86 9.63
N VAL A 65 -15.59 15.26 10.25
CA VAL A 65 -14.60 14.33 10.82
C VAL A 65 -15.25 13.45 11.90
N TYR A 66 -16.03 14.04 12.81
CA TYR A 66 -16.76 13.28 13.83
C TYR A 66 -17.79 12.33 13.22
N LEU A 67 -18.57 12.77 12.23
CA LEU A 67 -19.55 11.93 11.55
C LEU A 67 -18.90 10.76 10.81
N LYS A 68 -17.83 10.99 10.04
CA LYS A 68 -17.10 9.93 9.32
C LYS A 68 -16.50 8.92 10.28
N LYS A 69 -15.94 9.38 11.41
CA LYS A 69 -15.38 8.52 12.46
C LYS A 69 -16.46 7.63 13.10
N THR A 70 -17.60 8.20 13.45
CA THR A 70 -18.75 7.46 14.01
C THR A 70 -19.34 6.50 12.98
N GLY A 71 -19.48 6.93 11.72
CA GLY A 71 -19.95 6.10 10.61
C GLY A 71 -19.05 4.88 10.38
N ASN A 72 -17.72 5.06 10.38
CA ASN A 72 -16.78 3.96 10.24
C ASN A 72 -16.90 2.96 11.41
N PHE A 73 -17.09 3.44 12.63
CA PHE A 73 -17.31 2.58 13.80
C PHE A 73 -18.55 1.70 13.65
N PHE A 74 -19.69 2.30 13.27
CA PHE A 74 -20.91 1.53 13.00
C PHE A 74 -20.76 0.56 11.83
N TYR A 75 -20.07 0.97 10.76
CA TYR A 75 -19.78 0.11 9.63
C TYR A 75 -18.94 -1.11 10.03
N THR A 76 -17.92 -0.94 10.87
CA THR A 76 -17.11 -2.05 11.40
C THR A 76 -17.97 -3.03 12.22
N ILE A 77 -18.83 -2.51 13.10
CA ILE A 77 -19.75 -3.34 13.90
C ILE A 77 -20.71 -4.11 12.98
N PHE A 78 -21.30 -3.43 12.00
CA PHE A 78 -22.20 -4.05 11.04
C PHE A 78 -21.50 -5.18 10.27
N MET A 79 -20.30 -4.92 9.74
CA MET A 79 -19.52 -5.93 9.02
C MET A 79 -19.14 -7.12 9.91
N ALA A 80 -18.83 -6.90 11.18
CA ALA A 80 -18.58 -7.98 12.13
C ALA A 80 -19.83 -8.86 12.34
N ILE A 81 -21.00 -8.25 12.50
CA ILE A 81 -22.28 -8.97 12.65
C ILE A 81 -22.59 -9.77 11.39
N ILE A 82 -22.50 -9.16 10.20
CA ILE A 82 -22.75 -9.85 8.92
C ILE A 82 -21.77 -11.01 8.73
N SER A 83 -20.48 -10.80 9.01
CA SER A 83 -19.47 -11.85 8.92
C SER A 83 -19.78 -13.01 9.87
N PHE A 84 -20.22 -12.72 11.09
CA PHE A 84 -20.63 -13.72 12.05
C PHE A 84 -21.87 -14.50 11.60
N ILE A 85 -22.89 -13.82 11.07
CA ILE A 85 -24.09 -14.48 10.51
C ILE A 85 -23.71 -15.37 9.32
N LEU A 86 -22.89 -14.88 8.39
CA LEU A 86 -22.41 -15.68 7.25
C LEU A 86 -21.62 -16.91 7.72
N TRP A 87 -20.78 -16.74 8.74
CA TRP A 87 -20.08 -17.86 9.35
C TRP A 87 -21.04 -18.86 9.98
N LEU A 88 -22.08 -18.41 10.71
CA LEU A 88 -23.11 -19.31 11.25
C LEU A 88 -23.84 -20.07 10.15
N VAL A 89 -24.24 -19.40 9.07
CA VAL A 89 -24.90 -20.05 7.92
C VAL A 89 -23.98 -21.07 7.25
N ALA A 90 -22.69 -20.75 7.09
CA ALA A 90 -21.72 -21.68 6.52
C ALA A 90 -21.35 -22.84 7.45
N ALA A 91 -21.37 -22.62 8.77
CA ALA A 91 -20.99 -23.60 9.79
C ALA A 91 -22.13 -24.57 10.15
N PHE A 92 -23.39 -24.21 9.89
CA PHE A 92 -24.52 -25.15 9.97
C PHE A 92 -24.60 -25.96 8.67
N PRO A 93 -24.26 -27.27 8.69
CA PRO A 93 -24.57 -28.12 7.56
C PRO A 93 -26.09 -28.35 7.57
N GLY A 94 -26.76 -27.92 6.51
CA GLY A 94 -27.96 -28.63 6.07
C GLY A 94 -27.55 -30.00 5.55
#